data_AF-A0A3M1FU79-F1
#
_entry.id   AF-A0A3M1FU79-F1
#
_cell.length_a   1.000
_cell.length_b   1.000
_cell.length_c   1.000
_cell.angle_alpha   90.00
_cell.angle_beta   90.00
_cell.angle_gamma   90.00
#
_symmetry.space_group_name_H-M   'P 1'
#
loop_
_entity.id
_entity.type
_entity.pdbx_description
1 polymer ?
#
loop_
_entity_poly.entity_id
_entity_poly.type
_entity_poly.pdbx_seq_one_letter_code
_entity_poly.pdbx_strand_id
1 'polypeptide(L)'
;PLMHIIAAKAVGFKLNLEPSFRTYQEAVLENAQVLARTLQEEGLRIVSGGTDNHLLLVDLNSLGDEAITGKVVEKALDQAAIHCNKNMIPFDPKPPLVSSGIRLGSPAATTRGMGAAEFEQIGRWIAAIARDPQNTSLQERVRGEVLEMVRAFPVPA
;
A
#
# COMPACT_ATOMS: atom_id res chain seq x y z
N PRO A 1 -15.61 -12.55 -29.25
CA PRO A 1 -14.74 -11.44 -28.80
C PRO A 1 -15.60 -10.36 -28.13
N LEU A 2 -15.12 -9.72 -27.06
CA LEU A 2 -15.83 -8.63 -26.38
C LEU A 2 -15.38 -7.29 -26.97
N MET A 3 -16.07 -6.80 -28.00
CA MET A 3 -15.64 -5.62 -28.76
C MET A 3 -15.52 -4.35 -27.89
N HIS A 4 -16.38 -4.19 -26.89
CA HIS A 4 -16.30 -3.09 -25.91
C HIS A 4 -15.01 -3.12 -25.08
N ILE A 5 -14.50 -4.31 -24.72
CA ILE A 5 -13.21 -4.45 -24.02
C ILE A 5 -12.04 -4.18 -24.95
N ILE A 6 -12.13 -4.60 -26.22
CA ILE A 6 -11.10 -4.31 -27.22
C ILE A 6 -11.00 -2.79 -27.42
N ALA A 7 -12.13 -2.09 -27.55
CA ALA A 7 -12.16 -0.64 -27.64
C ALA A 7 -11.56 0.03 -26.40
N ALA A 8 -11.92 -0.42 -25.19
CA ALA A 8 -11.35 0.10 -23.94
C ALA A 8 -9.83 -0.10 -23.86
N LYS A 9 -9.31 -1.26 -24.28
CA LYS A 9 -7.86 -1.52 -24.36
C LYS A 9 -7.16 -0.59 -25.36
N ALA A 10 -7.78 -0.32 -26.51
CA ALA A 10 -7.24 0.61 -27.49
C ALA A 10 -7.11 2.03 -26.92
N VAL A 11 -8.11 2.49 -26.16
CA VAL A 11 -8.04 3.76 -25.42
C VAL A 11 -6.91 3.73 -24.38
N GLY A 12 -6.83 2.67 -23.57
CA GLY A 12 -5.76 2.52 -22.58
C GLY A 12 -4.36 2.52 -23.19
N PHE A 13 -4.15 1.82 -24.31
CA PHE A 13 -2.85 1.82 -25.01
C PHE A 13 -2.49 3.20 -25.57
N LYS A 14 -3.47 3.97 -26.07
CA LYS A 14 -3.21 5.35 -26.50
C LYS A 14 -2.73 6.20 -25.33
N LEU A 15 -3.42 6.14 -24.17
CA LEU A 15 -3.03 6.89 -22.97
C LEU A 15 -1.64 6.47 -22.47
N ASN A 16 -1.33 5.18 -22.50
CA ASN A 16 -0.01 4.67 -22.09
C ASN A 16 1.15 5.18 -22.97
N LEU A 17 0.88 5.59 -24.20
CA LEU A 17 1.87 6.13 -25.13
C LEU A 17 2.08 7.65 -24.97
N GLU A 18 1.26 8.33 -24.17
CA GLU A 18 1.42 9.77 -23.92
C GLU A 18 2.63 10.04 -23.02
N PRO A 19 3.39 11.14 -23.23
CA PRO A 19 4.54 11.47 -22.39
C PRO A 19 4.20 11.59 -20.90
N SER A 20 2.99 12.06 -20.58
CA SER A 20 2.46 12.16 -19.21
C SER A 20 2.43 10.81 -18.50
N PHE A 21 2.22 9.70 -19.22
CA PHE A 21 2.22 8.37 -18.65
C PHE A 21 3.60 7.94 -18.16
N ARG A 22 4.68 8.37 -18.83
CA ARG A 22 6.05 8.14 -18.34
C ARG A 22 6.27 8.84 -17.01
N THR A 23 5.91 10.12 -16.91
CA THR A 23 6.02 10.90 -15.66
C THR A 23 5.19 10.26 -14.53
N TYR A 24 3.99 9.76 -14.85
CA TYR A 24 3.18 8.99 -13.90
C TYR A 24 3.91 7.72 -13.41
N GLN A 25 4.53 6.93 -14.30
CA GLN A 25 5.25 5.72 -13.91
C GLN A 25 6.49 6.02 -13.05
N GLU A 26 7.18 7.13 -13.32
CA GLU A 26 8.29 7.61 -12.48
C GLU A 26 7.79 7.95 -11.07
N ALA A 27 6.67 8.67 -10.95
CA ALA A 27 6.03 8.96 -9.65
C ALA A 27 5.53 7.69 -8.92
N VAL A 28 5.04 6.68 -9.65
CA VAL A 28 4.65 5.39 -9.07
C VAL A 28 5.85 4.72 -8.40
N LEU A 29 7.00 4.70 -9.06
CA LEU A 29 8.23 4.11 -8.51
C LEU A 29 8.73 4.92 -7.30
N GLU A 30 8.82 6.24 -7.43
CA GLU A 30 9.28 7.13 -6.36
C GLU A 30 8.42 6.97 -5.10
N ASN A 31 7.09 7.00 -5.25
CA ASN A 31 6.16 6.82 -4.14
C ASN A 31 6.29 5.45 -3.46
N ALA A 32 6.53 4.38 -4.24
CA ALA A 32 6.75 3.05 -3.67
C ALA A 32 8.05 2.98 -2.84
N GLN A 33 9.11 3.64 -3.31
CA GLN A 33 10.39 3.73 -2.61
C GLN A 33 10.28 4.58 -1.33
N VAL A 34 9.54 5.69 -1.38
CA VAL A 34 9.23 6.53 -0.21
C VAL A 34 8.48 5.71 0.85
N LEU A 35 7.46 4.95 0.45
CA LEU A 35 6.70 4.10 1.34
C LEU A 35 7.59 3.01 1.98
N ALA A 36 8.42 2.35 1.17
CA ALA A 36 9.35 1.34 1.67
C ALA A 36 10.33 1.91 2.69
N ARG A 37 10.97 3.05 2.38
CA ARG A 37 11.90 3.72 3.29
C ARG A 37 11.21 4.14 4.58
N THR A 38 10.02 4.73 4.50
CA THR A 38 9.27 5.17 5.69
C THR A 38 8.95 4.00 6.60
N LEU A 39 8.51 2.87 6.05
CA LEU A 39 8.22 1.67 6.84
C LEU A 39 9.50 1.10 7.50
N GLN A 40 10.65 1.17 6.81
CA GLN A 40 11.94 0.79 7.38
C GLN A 40 12.39 1.71 8.51
N GLU A 41 12.21 3.02 8.36
CA GLU A 41 12.47 4.02 9.41
C GLU A 41 11.58 3.78 10.64
N GLU A 42 10.36 3.33 10.41
CA GLU A 42 9.45 2.87 11.46
C GLU A 42 9.80 1.46 11.98
N GLY A 43 10.87 0.82 11.51
CA GLY A 43 11.36 -0.46 12.03
C GLY A 43 10.66 -1.70 11.50
N LEU A 44 9.88 -1.59 10.43
CA LEU A 44 9.34 -2.74 9.71
C LEU A 44 10.35 -3.26 8.69
N ARG A 45 10.46 -4.59 8.59
CA ARG A 45 11.29 -5.23 7.57
C ARG A 45 10.57 -5.26 6.22
N ILE A 46 11.23 -4.71 5.19
CA ILE A 46 10.81 -4.88 3.79
C ILE A 46 11.55 -6.08 3.21
N VAL A 47 10.81 -7.03 2.61
CA VAL A 47 11.41 -8.17 1.91
C VAL A 47 12.30 -7.63 0.78
N SER A 48 13.50 -8.19 0.64
CA SER A 48 14.59 -7.72 -0.26
C SER A 48 15.21 -6.35 0.07
N GLY A 49 14.76 -5.67 1.13
CA GLY A 49 15.38 -4.44 1.63
C GLY A 49 14.92 -3.13 0.97
N GLY A 50 13.96 -3.19 0.05
CA GLY A 50 13.43 -2.02 -0.66
C GLY A 50 12.46 -2.43 -1.77
N THR A 51 12.35 -1.60 -2.81
CA THR A 51 11.63 -1.95 -4.04
C THR A 51 12.18 -1.22 -5.27
N ASP A 52 12.21 -1.93 -6.39
CA ASP A 52 12.56 -1.43 -7.72
C ASP A 52 11.32 -1.35 -8.64
N ASN A 53 10.11 -1.46 -8.08
CA ASN A 53 8.86 -1.42 -8.83
C ASN A 53 7.73 -0.77 -8.00
N HIS A 54 6.49 -0.98 -8.42
CA HIS A 54 5.30 -0.34 -7.88
C HIS A 54 4.74 -0.95 -6.59
N LEU A 55 5.34 -2.04 -6.08
CA LEU A 55 4.88 -2.76 -4.90
C LEU A 55 6.01 -3.10 -3.94
N LEU A 56 5.66 -3.39 -2.70
CA LEU A 56 6.57 -3.87 -1.67
C LEU A 56 5.87 -4.89 -0.78
N LEU A 57 6.67 -5.73 -0.15
CA LEU A 57 6.21 -6.78 0.75
C LEU A 57 6.80 -6.54 2.14
N VAL A 58 5.93 -6.35 3.13
CA VAL A 58 6.32 -6.08 4.51
C VAL A 58 6.29 -7.40 5.28
N ASP A 59 7.37 -7.70 6.00
CA ASP A 59 7.46 -8.82 6.93
C ASP A 59 7.11 -8.35 8.36
N LEU A 60 5.94 -8.75 8.83
CA LEU A 60 5.41 -8.36 10.14
C LEU A 60 6.12 -9.08 11.30
N ASN A 61 6.87 -10.17 11.05
CA ASN A 61 7.63 -10.84 12.11
C ASN A 61 8.72 -9.94 12.70
N SER A 62 9.12 -8.90 11.97
CA SER A 62 10.03 -7.86 12.48
C SER A 62 9.53 -7.13 13.72
N LEU A 63 8.22 -7.20 14.01
CA LEU A 63 7.61 -6.63 15.21
C LEU A 63 7.75 -7.52 16.46
N GLY A 64 8.22 -8.77 16.31
CA GLY A 64 8.53 -9.65 17.43
C GLY A 64 7.32 -10.27 18.16
N ASP A 65 6.10 -10.08 17.64
CA ASP A 65 4.88 -10.68 18.21
C ASP A 65 4.21 -11.62 17.18
N GLU A 66 4.13 -12.91 17.51
CA GLU A 66 3.52 -13.93 16.65
C GLU A 66 2.02 -13.72 16.42
N ALA A 67 1.33 -13.04 17.36
CA ALA A 67 -0.09 -12.71 17.22
C ALA A 67 -0.33 -11.66 16.11
N ILE A 68 0.70 -10.88 15.75
CA ILE A 68 0.65 -9.94 14.63
C ILE A 68 0.81 -10.74 13.34
N THR A 69 -0.32 -10.98 12.67
CA THR A 69 -0.40 -11.74 11.42
C THR A 69 -0.84 -10.83 10.28
N GLY A 70 -0.57 -11.22 9.04
CA GLY A 70 -1.05 -10.49 7.87
C GLY A 70 -2.57 -10.34 7.88
N LYS A 71 -3.30 -11.37 8.30
CA LYS A 71 -4.77 -11.34 8.48
C LYS A 71 -5.23 -10.33 9.52
N VAL A 72 -4.53 -10.22 10.65
CA VAL A 72 -4.89 -9.29 11.73
C VAL A 72 -4.61 -7.85 11.30
N VAL A 73 -3.44 -7.60 10.71
CA VAL A 73 -3.04 -6.25 10.27
C VAL A 73 -3.89 -5.78 9.08
N GLU A 74 -4.15 -6.64 8.09
CA GLU A 74 -5.05 -6.35 6.96
C GLU A 74 -6.41 -5.86 7.47
N LYS A 75 -7.02 -6.58 8.42
CA LYS A 75 -8.31 -6.21 8.99
C LYS A 75 -8.25 -4.88 9.77
N ALA A 76 -7.18 -4.65 10.54
CA ALA A 76 -7.01 -3.42 11.31
C ALA A 76 -6.84 -2.19 10.40
N LEU A 77 -6.07 -2.33 9.33
CA LEU A 77 -5.90 -1.30 8.32
C LEU A 77 -7.22 -1.01 7.58
N ASP A 78 -8.00 -2.04 7.26
CA ASP A 78 -9.33 -1.87 6.67
C ASP A 78 -10.27 -1.04 7.57
N GLN A 79 -10.23 -1.22 8.89
CA GLN A 79 -10.99 -0.38 9.83
C GLN A 79 -10.55 1.08 9.78
N ALA A 80 -9.24 1.31 9.60
CA ALA A 80 -8.66 2.63 9.43
C ALA A 80 -8.80 3.21 8.00
N ALA A 81 -9.60 2.58 7.12
CA ALA A 81 -9.78 2.97 5.72
C ALA A 81 -8.51 2.90 4.85
N ILE A 82 -7.54 2.06 5.24
CA ILE A 82 -6.34 1.75 4.46
C ILE A 82 -6.46 0.30 3.97
N HIS A 83 -6.59 0.13 2.65
CA HIS A 83 -6.75 -1.21 2.07
C HIS A 83 -5.41 -1.81 1.65
N CYS A 84 -5.13 -3.02 2.13
CA CYS A 84 -3.98 -3.81 1.70
C CYS A 84 -4.37 -5.28 1.50
N ASN A 85 -3.40 -6.11 1.12
CA ASN A 85 -3.59 -7.55 1.04
C ASN A 85 -2.62 -8.27 1.97
N LYS A 86 -3.12 -9.16 2.83
CA LYS A 86 -2.26 -10.13 3.53
C LYS A 86 -1.55 -11.01 2.51
N ASN A 87 -0.26 -11.25 2.72
CA ASN A 87 0.57 -11.92 1.72
C ASN A 87 1.66 -12.76 2.37
N MET A 88 1.97 -13.89 1.75
CA MET A 88 3.04 -14.75 2.23
C MET A 88 4.40 -14.09 2.00
N ILE A 89 5.32 -14.28 2.93
CA ILE A 89 6.73 -13.91 2.76
C ILE A 89 7.57 -15.13 2.35
N PRO A 90 8.81 -14.96 1.85
CA PRO A 90 9.71 -16.08 1.63
C PRO A 90 9.89 -16.91 2.90
N PHE A 91 9.69 -18.23 2.79
CA PHE A 91 9.75 -19.18 3.91
C PHE A 91 8.76 -18.85 5.05
N ASP A 92 7.54 -18.39 4.70
CA ASP A 92 6.52 -17.98 5.68
C ASP A 92 6.21 -19.11 6.69
N PRO A 93 6.35 -18.86 8.01
CA PRO A 93 6.02 -19.84 9.03
C PRO A 93 4.49 -20.01 9.22
N LYS A 94 3.68 -19.06 8.75
CA LYS A 94 2.22 -19.04 8.93
C LYS A 94 1.51 -19.60 7.68
N PRO A 95 0.34 -20.25 7.84
CA PRO A 95 -0.40 -20.80 6.72
C PRO A 95 -0.93 -19.69 5.79
N PRO A 96 -1.20 -19.99 4.50
CA PRO A 96 -1.57 -18.99 3.49
C PRO A 96 -2.79 -18.10 3.83
N LEU A 97 -3.75 -18.61 4.61
CA LEU A 97 -4.94 -17.86 5.03
C LEU A 97 -4.69 -16.86 6.16
N VAL A 98 -3.51 -16.93 6.80
CA VAL A 98 -3.10 -16.08 7.92
C VAL A 98 -1.94 -15.19 7.50
N SER A 99 -0.86 -15.79 6.96
CA SER A 99 0.37 -15.17 6.47
C SER A 99 1.14 -14.30 7.48
N SER A 100 2.43 -14.10 7.23
CA SER A 100 3.30 -13.24 8.06
C SER A 100 3.58 -11.86 7.47
N GLY A 101 2.95 -11.51 6.35
CA GLY A 101 3.22 -10.24 5.68
C GLY A 101 1.99 -9.55 5.11
N ILE A 102 2.21 -8.33 4.63
CA ILE A 102 1.24 -7.55 3.84
C ILE A 102 1.93 -6.99 2.59
N ARG A 103 1.18 -6.95 1.49
CA ARG A 103 1.63 -6.36 0.22
C ARG A 103 0.97 -5.00 0.03
N LEU A 104 1.81 -4.02 -0.30
CA LEU A 104 1.42 -2.63 -0.54
C LEU A 104 1.85 -2.23 -1.94
N GLY A 105 1.18 -1.23 -2.51
CA GLY A 105 1.55 -0.68 -3.82
C GLY A 105 1.08 0.75 -4.00
N SER A 106 1.80 1.49 -4.85
CA SER A 106 1.58 2.92 -5.08
C SER A 106 0.61 3.30 -6.22
N PRO A 107 0.32 2.50 -7.27
CA PRO A 107 -0.37 3.00 -8.47
C PRO A 107 -1.71 3.71 -8.21
N ALA A 108 -2.56 3.14 -7.35
CA ALA A 108 -3.90 3.68 -7.12
C ALA A 108 -3.87 5.09 -6.49
N ALA A 109 -3.06 5.28 -5.45
CA ALA A 109 -2.90 6.57 -4.79
C ALA A 109 -2.17 7.58 -5.70
N THR A 110 -1.12 7.16 -6.40
CA THR A 110 -0.43 8.02 -7.39
C THR A 110 -1.37 8.47 -8.51
N THR A 111 -2.29 7.61 -8.97
CA THR A 111 -3.28 7.97 -10.01
C THR A 111 -4.22 9.08 -9.54
N ARG A 112 -4.47 9.17 -8.23
CA ARG A 112 -5.27 10.25 -7.62
C ARG A 112 -4.48 11.55 -7.43
N GLY A 113 -3.17 11.55 -7.68
CA GLY A 113 -2.29 12.70 -7.54
C GLY A 113 -1.51 12.76 -6.22
N MET A 114 -1.52 11.70 -5.41
CA MET A 114 -0.72 11.64 -4.17
C MET A 114 0.77 11.53 -4.49
N GLY A 115 1.62 12.26 -3.75
CA GLY A 115 3.06 12.28 -3.89
C GLY A 115 3.79 11.78 -2.66
N ALA A 116 5.09 12.07 -2.58
CA ALA A 116 5.98 11.56 -1.53
C ALA A 116 5.47 11.87 -0.11
N ALA A 117 5.01 13.09 0.17
CA ALA A 117 4.54 13.50 1.49
C ALA A 117 3.34 12.67 1.96
N GLU A 118 2.38 12.38 1.08
CA GLU A 118 1.25 11.52 1.40
C GLU A 118 1.70 10.08 1.65
N PHE A 119 2.63 9.56 0.85
CA PHE A 119 3.15 8.20 1.03
C PHE A 119 3.99 8.02 2.31
N GLU A 120 4.71 9.05 2.74
CA GLU A 120 5.34 9.06 4.07
C GLU A 120 4.28 8.96 5.17
N GLN A 121 3.24 9.80 5.11
CA GLN A 121 2.20 9.78 6.13
C GLN A 121 1.42 8.44 6.14
N ILE A 122 1.11 7.89 4.97
CA ILE A 122 0.51 6.55 4.82
C ILE A 122 1.42 5.48 5.45
N GLY A 123 2.73 5.54 5.21
CA GLY A 123 3.71 4.63 5.83
C GLY A 123 3.68 4.69 7.36
N ARG A 124 3.62 5.90 7.94
CA ARG A 124 3.53 6.09 9.39
C ARG A 124 2.25 5.53 9.99
N TRP A 125 1.10 5.74 9.33
CA TRP A 125 -0.17 5.15 9.76
C TRP A 125 -0.15 3.63 9.72
N ILE A 126 0.37 3.05 8.63
CA ILE A 126 0.50 1.60 8.49
C ILE A 126 1.37 1.04 9.60
N ALA A 127 2.53 1.63 9.87
CA ALA A 127 3.42 1.17 10.92
C ALA A 127 2.79 1.26 12.32
N ALA A 128 2.12 2.38 12.63
CA ALA A 128 1.43 2.56 13.91
C ALA A 128 0.36 1.49 14.14
N ILE A 129 -0.49 1.23 13.13
CA ILE A 129 -1.54 0.21 13.22
C ILE A 129 -0.95 -1.20 13.26
N ALA A 130 0.12 -1.46 12.51
CA ALA A 130 0.75 -2.78 12.49
C ALA A 130 1.34 -3.15 13.87
N ARG A 131 1.88 -2.18 14.62
CA ARG A 131 2.40 -2.39 15.98
C ARG A 131 1.31 -2.69 17.01
N ASP A 132 0.13 -2.10 16.85
CA ASP A 132 -0.99 -2.26 17.79
C ASP A 132 -2.32 -2.46 17.06
N PRO A 133 -2.50 -3.61 16.37
CA PRO A 133 -3.63 -3.83 15.46
C PRO A 133 -4.95 -4.08 16.18
N GLN A 134 -4.96 -4.16 17.52
CA GLN A 134 -6.19 -4.28 18.33
C GLN A 134 -6.66 -2.93 18.88
N ASN A 135 -5.88 -1.86 18.69
CA ASN A 135 -6.22 -0.53 19.18
C ASN A 135 -7.24 0.17 18.29
N THR A 136 -8.51 -0.01 18.64
CA THR A 136 -9.65 0.56 17.91
C THR A 136 -9.67 2.09 17.97
N SER A 137 -9.16 2.71 19.03
CA SER A 137 -9.08 4.17 19.14
C SER A 137 -8.05 4.75 18.16
N LEU A 138 -6.91 4.07 18.00
CA LEU A 138 -5.92 4.41 16.98
C LEU A 138 -6.51 4.25 15.56
N GLN A 139 -7.21 3.14 15.31
CA GLN A 139 -7.84 2.88 14.01
C GLN A 139 -8.86 3.97 13.64
N GLU A 140 -9.73 4.36 14.58
CA GLU A 140 -10.74 5.38 14.34
C GLU A 140 -10.12 6.77 14.10
N ARG A 141 -9.08 7.11 14.87
CA ARG A 141 -8.36 8.37 14.65
C ARG A 141 -7.71 8.40 13.26
N VAL A 142 -6.96 7.35 12.91
CA VAL A 142 -6.33 7.24 11.58
C VAL A 142 -7.38 7.23 10.48
N ARG A 143 -8.53 6.57 10.68
CA ARG A 143 -9.65 6.60 9.73
C ARG A 143 -10.08 8.04 9.41
N GLY A 144 -10.24 8.87 10.43
CA GLY A 144 -10.58 10.29 10.27
C GLY A 144 -9.54 11.04 9.43
N GLU A 145 -8.26 10.88 9.78
CA GLU A 145 -7.13 11.52 9.09
C GLU A 145 -6.99 11.04 7.64
N VAL A 146 -7.17 9.74 7.38
CA VAL A 146 -7.18 9.16 6.03
C VAL A 146 -8.32 9.74 5.21
N LEU A 147 -9.53 9.80 5.76
CA LEU A 147 -10.70 10.37 5.08
C LEU A 147 -10.52 11.85 4.76
N GLU A 148 -9.87 12.60 5.63
CA GLU A 148 -9.51 14.00 5.38
C GLU A 148 -8.51 14.11 4.22
N MET A 149 -7.41 13.34 4.25
CA MET A 149 -6.41 13.32 3.20
C MET A 149 -7.03 12.95 1.83
N VAL A 150 -7.78 11.86 1.74
CA VAL A 150 -8.32 11.40 0.45
C VAL A 150 -9.36 12.35 -0.15
N ARG A 151 -9.98 13.24 0.64
CA ARG A 151 -10.91 14.26 0.12
C ARG A 151 -10.20 15.37 -0.66
N ALA A 152 -8.92 15.59 -0.40
CA ALA A 152 -8.12 16.58 -1.13
C ALA A 152 -7.76 16.13 -2.55
N PHE A 153 -7.96 14.84 -2.88
CA PHE A 153 -7.56 14.25 -4.16
C PHE A 153 -8.78 13.80 -4.97
N PRO A 154 -8.83 14.08 -6.29
CA PRO A 154 -9.95 13.68 -7.13
C PRO A 154 -10.09 12.14 -7.23
N VAL A 155 -11.30 11.69 -7.57
CA VAL A 155 -11.55 10.29 -7.98
C VAL A 155 -11.44 10.23 -9.50
N PRO A 156 -10.51 9.44 -10.07
CA PRO A 156 -10.40 9.25 -11.50
C PRO A 156 -11.70 8.71 -12.10
N ALA A 157 -12.06 9.18 -13.29
CA ALA A 157 -13.26 8.77 -14.02
C ALA A 157 -13.10 7.40 -14.70
#